data_AF-A0A0M8WAP2-F1
#
_entry.id   AF-A0A0M8WAP2-F1
#
_cell.length_a   1.000
_cell.length_b   1.000
_cell.length_c   1.000
_cell.angle_alpha   90.00
_cell.angle_beta   90.00
_cell.angle_gamma   90.00
#
_symmetry.space_group_name_H-M   'P 1'
#
loop_
_entity.id
_entity.type
_entity.pdbx_description
1 polymer ?
#
loop_
_entity_poly.entity_id
_entity_poly.type
_entity_poly.pdbx_seq_one_letter_code
_entity_poly.pdbx_strand_id
1 'polypeptide(L)'
;MPENTLGEIFQSASDRLRADFLSSGGFVHRGEKGGARERLLVDFISKYLPGHVQAFHSGEVITVDGRVSSQCDILICDRSTPPLLDMESYRIVPSECVYGVIEVKSKLDSKELIDACEKLRRVKQLPKSAFYPQMFQTQYRMYGREYTYLPTAGIIFAFDGIDMAKLGDQLAEWCRDKPLDERPDSVWVMGKGYFTWVDESPHPQVAVQESSNFALMELPEVGEVLFPFTLYLSMHFAAARMDPLKLIDYASQTSIGSMRTTWSVGSTPDENAP
;
A
#
# COMPACT_ATOMS: atom_id res chain seq x y z
N MET A 1 23.93 -18.78 -27.94
CA MET A 1 22.76 -19.01 -27.07
C MET A 1 21.57 -18.35 -27.73
N PRO A 2 20.35 -18.90 -27.69
CA PRO A 2 19.20 -18.17 -28.24
C PRO A 2 19.09 -16.85 -27.48
N GLU A 3 18.98 -15.73 -28.19
CA GLU A 3 18.69 -14.42 -27.61
C GLU A 3 17.47 -14.55 -26.69
N ASN A 4 17.63 -14.21 -25.42
CA ASN A 4 16.52 -14.22 -24.47
C ASN A 4 15.68 -12.95 -24.71
N THR A 5 14.78 -13.04 -25.70
CA THR A 5 13.89 -11.94 -26.11
C THR A 5 13.16 -11.30 -24.94
N LEU A 6 12.80 -12.08 -23.91
CA LEU A 6 12.15 -11.55 -22.72
C LEU A 6 13.09 -10.67 -21.88
N GLY A 7 14.35 -11.08 -21.74
CA GLY A 7 15.38 -10.28 -21.07
C GLY A 7 15.62 -8.94 -21.75
N GLU A 8 15.65 -8.92 -23.09
CA GLU A 8 15.82 -7.68 -23.87
C GLU A 8 14.61 -6.73 -23.75
N ILE A 9 13.39 -7.29 -23.76
CA ILE A 9 12.16 -6.52 -23.54
C ILE A 9 12.18 -5.91 -22.13
N PHE A 10 12.58 -6.67 -21.11
CA PHE A 10 12.66 -6.17 -19.75
C PHE A 10 13.72 -5.10 -19.57
N GLN A 11 14.90 -5.26 -20.18
CA GLN A 11 15.93 -4.21 -20.16
C GLN A 11 15.42 -2.93 -20.82
N SER A 12 14.82 -3.05 -22.01
CA SER A 12 14.25 -1.91 -22.74
C SER A 12 13.13 -1.21 -21.96
N ALA A 13 12.28 -1.99 -21.28
CA ALA A 13 11.25 -1.46 -20.40
C ALA A 13 11.86 -0.72 -19.19
N SER A 14 12.89 -1.28 -18.57
CA SER A 14 13.61 -0.66 -17.45
C SER A 14 14.23 0.68 -17.86
N ASP A 15 14.91 0.74 -19.01
CA ASP A 15 15.54 1.97 -19.50
C ASP A 15 14.51 3.07 -19.81
N ARG A 16 13.38 2.68 -20.42
CA ARG A 16 12.27 3.60 -20.68
C ARG A 16 11.63 4.10 -19.38
N LEU A 17 11.38 3.22 -18.42
CA LEU A 17 10.82 3.58 -17.11
C LEU A 17 11.70 4.60 -16.39
N ARG A 18 13.02 4.37 -16.41
CA ARG A 18 13.98 5.31 -15.85
C ARG A 18 13.90 6.67 -16.53
N ALA A 19 13.91 6.70 -17.87
CA ALA A 19 13.85 7.96 -18.62
C ALA A 19 12.53 8.71 -18.36
N ASP A 20 11.40 8.01 -18.32
CA ASP A 20 10.07 8.58 -18.04
C ASP A 20 10.01 9.14 -16.61
N PHE A 21 10.60 8.45 -15.62
CA PHE A 21 10.65 8.91 -14.23
C PHE A 21 11.58 10.12 -14.04
N LEU A 22 12.76 10.13 -14.68
CA LEU A 22 13.70 11.24 -14.59
C LEU A 22 13.19 12.49 -15.31
N SER A 23 12.54 12.33 -16.47
CA SER A 23 11.97 13.44 -17.25
C SER A 23 10.81 14.12 -16.54
N SER A 24 9.98 13.35 -15.82
CA SER A 24 8.92 13.90 -14.97
C SER A 24 9.46 14.65 -13.73
N GLY A 25 10.70 14.37 -13.31
CA GLY A 25 11.40 15.11 -12.24
C GLY A 25 12.06 16.43 -12.64
N GLY A 26 12.10 16.79 -13.93
CA GLY A 26 12.80 17.97 -14.46
C GLY A 26 12.29 19.34 -13.97
N PHE A 27 11.14 19.38 -13.27
CA PHE A 27 10.46 20.61 -12.84
C PHE A 27 10.47 20.83 -11.31
N VAL A 28 11.29 20.11 -10.54
CA VAL A 28 11.31 20.27 -9.07
C VAL A 28 12.09 21.54 -8.66
N HIS A 29 11.38 22.64 -8.42
CA HIS A 29 11.92 23.84 -7.79
C HIS A 29 12.41 23.54 -6.36
N ARG A 30 13.57 24.11 -5.98
CA ARG A 30 14.37 23.71 -4.80
C ARG A 30 13.68 23.83 -3.42
N GLY A 31 12.50 24.44 -3.31
CA GLY A 31 11.78 24.70 -2.05
C GLY A 31 10.75 23.64 -1.62
N GLU A 32 10.15 22.89 -2.56
CA GLU A 32 9.06 21.92 -2.29
C GLU A 32 9.47 20.47 -2.63
N LYS A 33 10.72 20.11 -2.36
CA LYS A 33 11.31 18.83 -2.83
C LYS A 33 10.61 17.57 -2.35
N GLY A 34 9.98 17.58 -1.16
CA GLY A 34 9.30 16.42 -0.58
C GLY A 34 8.01 16.08 -1.32
N GLY A 35 6.99 16.95 -1.20
CA GLY A 35 5.70 16.77 -1.87
C GLY A 35 5.79 16.61 -3.39
N ALA A 36 6.76 17.26 -4.06
CA ALA A 36 6.98 17.05 -5.49
C ALA A 36 7.47 15.63 -5.82
N ARG A 37 8.33 15.04 -4.98
CA ARG A 37 8.81 13.65 -5.13
C ARG A 37 7.74 12.62 -4.84
N GLU A 38 6.88 12.90 -3.87
CA GLU A 38 5.73 12.06 -3.54
C GLU A 38 4.73 12.03 -4.70
N ARG A 39 4.35 13.21 -5.25
CA ARG A 39 3.49 13.30 -6.44
C ARG A 39 4.09 12.64 -7.66
N LEU A 40 5.39 12.87 -7.91
CA LEU A 40 6.14 12.21 -8.98
C LEU A 40 6.03 10.69 -8.88
N LEU A 41 6.19 10.14 -7.67
CA LEU A 41 6.08 8.71 -7.44
C LEU A 41 4.65 8.21 -7.65
N VAL A 42 3.63 8.94 -7.17
CA VAL A 42 2.21 8.62 -7.42
C VAL A 42 1.89 8.57 -8.90
N ASP A 43 2.27 9.60 -9.67
CA ASP A 43 2.03 9.68 -11.11
C ASP A 43 2.73 8.55 -11.87
N PHE A 44 3.91 8.15 -11.40
CA PHE A 44 4.66 7.04 -11.95
C PHE A 44 3.97 5.70 -11.67
N ILE A 45 3.74 5.33 -10.40
CA ILE A 45 3.21 4.01 -10.03
C ILE A 45 1.77 3.81 -10.50
N SER A 46 0.97 4.88 -10.61
CA SER A 46 -0.42 4.80 -11.06
C SER A 46 -0.58 4.20 -12.47
N LYS A 47 0.47 4.23 -13.29
CA LYS A 47 0.49 3.63 -14.63
C LYS A 47 0.69 2.11 -14.61
N TYR A 48 1.18 1.56 -13.50
CA TYR A 48 1.59 0.16 -13.36
C TYR A 48 0.80 -0.61 -12.29
N LEU A 49 0.01 0.09 -11.47
CA LEU A 49 -0.91 -0.55 -10.55
C LEU A 49 -2.04 -1.28 -11.31
N PRO A 50 -2.56 -2.40 -10.75
CA PRO A 50 -3.75 -3.04 -11.29
C PRO A 50 -4.93 -2.06 -11.39
N GLY A 51 -5.78 -2.19 -12.41
CA GLY A 51 -6.81 -1.18 -12.70
C GLY A 51 -7.88 -0.94 -11.60
N HIS A 52 -8.00 -1.87 -10.65
CA HIS A 52 -8.88 -1.77 -9.47
C HIS A 52 -8.19 -1.13 -8.25
N VAL A 53 -6.91 -0.76 -8.38
CA VAL A 53 -6.07 -0.18 -7.33
C VAL A 53 -5.74 1.25 -7.72
N GLN A 54 -5.79 2.16 -6.75
CA GLN A 54 -5.51 3.57 -6.95
C GLN A 54 -4.49 4.07 -5.92
N ALA A 55 -3.51 4.84 -6.37
CA ALA A 55 -2.60 5.57 -5.50
C ALA A 55 -3.11 7.00 -5.28
N PHE A 56 -3.03 7.48 -4.05
CA PHE A 56 -3.32 8.86 -3.67
C PHE A 56 -2.13 9.47 -2.97
N HIS A 57 -1.77 10.68 -3.39
CA HIS A 57 -0.81 11.50 -2.65
C HIS A 57 -1.49 12.02 -1.37
N SER A 58 -0.80 11.94 -0.25
CA SER A 58 -1.13 12.63 1.01
C SER A 58 -2.53 12.32 1.56
N GLY A 59 -2.59 11.48 2.60
CA GLY A 59 -3.84 11.24 3.30
C GLY A 59 -3.70 10.57 4.65
N GLU A 60 -4.79 10.56 5.41
CA GLU A 60 -4.91 9.87 6.69
C GLU A 60 -5.89 8.71 6.59
N VAL A 61 -5.64 7.69 7.40
CA VAL A 61 -6.48 6.51 7.53
C VAL A 61 -7.23 6.62 8.85
N ILE A 62 -8.55 6.48 8.79
CA ILE A 62 -9.42 6.50 9.96
C ILE A 62 -10.15 5.17 10.12
N THR A 63 -10.32 4.73 11.36
CA THR A 63 -11.04 3.51 11.72
C THR A 63 -12.42 3.84 12.28
N VAL A 64 -13.30 2.84 12.33
CA VAL A 64 -14.65 2.98 12.90
C VAL A 64 -14.67 3.41 14.38
N ASP A 65 -13.63 3.08 15.14
CA ASP A 65 -13.45 3.48 16.55
C ASP A 65 -12.78 4.85 16.72
N GLY A 66 -12.56 5.59 15.63
CA GLY A 66 -12.07 6.96 15.64
C GLY A 66 -10.56 7.12 15.77
N ARG A 67 -9.77 6.03 15.64
CA ARG A 67 -8.31 6.15 15.54
C ARG A 67 -7.93 6.69 14.17
N VAL A 68 -6.96 7.59 14.14
CA VAL A 68 -6.45 8.22 12.93
C VAL A 68 -4.96 7.96 12.82
N SER A 69 -4.48 7.61 11.63
CA SER A 69 -3.05 7.52 11.35
C SER A 69 -2.38 8.90 11.39
N SER A 70 -1.04 8.94 11.40
CA SER A 70 -0.37 10.12 10.86
C SER A 70 -0.64 10.24 9.35
N GLN A 71 -0.43 11.43 8.80
CA GLN A 71 -0.42 11.63 7.35
C GLN A 71 0.56 10.63 6.69
N CYS A 72 0.05 9.90 5.71
CA CYS A 72 0.78 8.98 4.86
C CYS A 72 1.14 9.70 3.56
N ASP A 73 2.38 9.57 3.10
CA ASP A 73 2.85 10.21 1.86
C ASP A 73 2.09 9.69 0.64
N ILE A 74 1.88 8.37 0.57
CA ILE A 74 1.09 7.72 -0.47
C ILE A 74 0.21 6.62 0.14
N LEU A 75 -1.09 6.68 -0.17
CA LEU A 75 -2.05 5.62 0.11
C LEU A 75 -2.30 4.81 -1.15
N ILE A 76 -2.27 3.48 -1.05
CA ILE A 76 -2.69 2.54 -2.09
C ILE A 76 -4.03 1.95 -1.66
N CYS A 77 -5.08 2.25 -2.40
CA CYS A 77 -6.44 1.94 -2.00
C CYS A 77 -7.23 1.23 -3.12
N ASP A 78 -8.39 0.70 -2.75
CA ASP A 78 -9.38 0.28 -3.74
C ASP A 78 -9.85 1.48 -4.59
N ARG A 79 -10.05 1.29 -5.89
CA ARG A 79 -10.50 2.37 -6.79
C ARG A 79 -11.91 2.88 -6.45
N SER A 80 -12.74 2.07 -5.79
CA SER A 80 -14.07 2.44 -5.32
C SER A 80 -14.06 3.04 -3.90
N THR A 81 -12.88 3.42 -3.37
CA THR A 81 -12.75 4.05 -2.05
C THR A 81 -13.60 5.33 -1.94
N PRO A 82 -14.57 5.40 -1.03
CA PRO A 82 -15.27 6.65 -0.72
C PRO A 82 -14.41 7.49 0.24
N PRO A 83 -13.85 8.64 -0.16
CA PRO A 83 -13.20 9.53 0.79
C PRO A 83 -14.24 10.08 1.78
N LEU A 84 -13.97 9.97 3.07
CA LEU A 84 -14.79 10.59 4.12
C LEU A 84 -14.58 12.11 4.16
N LEU A 85 -13.37 12.53 3.78
CA LEU A 85 -13.00 13.90 3.48
C LEU A 85 -12.16 13.90 2.21
N ASP A 86 -12.51 14.74 1.24
CA ASP A 86 -11.71 14.98 0.02
C ASP A 86 -11.44 16.48 -0.09
N MET A 87 -10.19 16.86 0.12
CA MET A 87 -9.67 18.20 -0.16
C MET A 87 -8.71 18.09 -1.35
N GLU A 88 -8.49 19.18 -2.10
CA GLU A 88 -7.75 19.17 -3.38
C GLU A 88 -6.40 18.40 -3.39
N SER A 89 -5.74 18.26 -2.23
CA SER A 89 -4.46 17.52 -2.09
C SER A 89 -4.38 16.66 -0.83
N TYR A 90 -5.52 16.34 -0.22
CA TYR A 90 -5.56 15.63 1.05
C TYR A 90 -6.84 14.84 1.24
N ARG A 91 -6.72 13.59 1.68
CA ARG A 91 -7.87 12.68 1.86
C ARG A 91 -7.86 12.03 3.23
N ILE A 92 -9.06 11.82 3.78
CA ILE A 92 -9.28 10.90 4.90
C ILE A 92 -10.09 9.73 4.38
N VAL A 93 -9.53 8.52 4.50
CA VAL A 93 -10.14 7.29 3.98
C VAL A 93 -10.38 6.26 5.09
N PRO A 94 -11.44 5.43 4.99
CA PRO A 94 -11.66 4.30 5.88
C PRO A 94 -10.50 3.31 5.85
N SER A 95 -10.13 2.74 6.99
CA SER A 95 -9.07 1.73 7.09
C SER A 95 -9.33 0.54 6.17
N GLU A 96 -10.57 0.12 6.01
CA GLU A 96 -10.98 -0.99 5.13
C GLU A 96 -10.52 -0.80 3.68
N CYS A 97 -10.49 0.44 3.20
CA CYS A 97 -10.20 0.78 1.81
C CYS A 97 -8.71 0.76 1.44
N VAL A 98 -7.82 0.71 2.44
CA VAL A 98 -6.37 0.86 2.25
C VAL A 98 -5.69 -0.48 2.05
N TYR A 99 -5.23 -0.78 0.83
CA TYR A 99 -4.43 -1.96 0.53
C TYR A 99 -2.98 -1.83 0.98
N GLY A 100 -2.41 -0.63 0.93
CA GLY A 100 -1.04 -0.39 1.35
C GLY A 100 -0.73 1.08 1.53
N VAL A 101 0.43 1.36 2.12
CA VAL A 101 0.97 2.71 2.28
C VAL A 101 2.44 2.73 1.88
N ILE A 102 2.88 3.85 1.29
CA ILE A 102 4.28 4.06 0.91
C ILE A 102 4.80 5.31 1.61
N GLU A 103 5.83 5.15 2.45
CA GLU A 103 6.59 6.28 3.01
C GLU A 103 7.72 6.65 2.04
N VAL A 104 7.81 7.93 1.68
CA VAL A 104 8.73 8.43 0.67
C VAL A 104 9.84 9.25 1.33
N LYS A 105 11.09 8.80 1.18
CA LYS A 105 12.26 9.48 1.74
C LYS A 105 13.13 10.09 0.64
N SER A 106 13.50 11.34 0.85
CA SER A 106 14.46 12.03 -0.02
C SER A 106 15.85 11.42 0.04
N LYS A 107 16.26 10.97 1.23
CA LYS A 107 17.47 10.23 1.51
C LYS A 107 17.23 9.33 2.72
N LEU A 108 17.45 8.04 2.58
CA LEU A 108 17.24 7.06 3.64
C LEU A 108 18.53 6.82 4.42
N ASP A 109 18.61 7.42 5.60
CA ASP A 109 19.61 7.07 6.60
C ASP A 109 19.00 6.23 7.71
N SER A 110 19.82 5.89 8.70
CA SER A 110 19.43 5.11 9.87
C SER A 110 18.23 5.67 10.63
N LYS A 111 18.18 7.00 10.80
CA LYS A 111 17.11 7.65 11.56
C LYS A 111 15.83 7.65 10.74
N GLU A 112 15.92 8.00 9.46
CA GLU A 112 14.78 8.04 8.55
C GLU A 112 14.19 6.64 8.31
N LEU A 113 15.02 5.60 8.29
CA LEU A 113 14.57 4.21 8.22
C LEU A 113 13.70 3.83 9.42
N ILE A 114 14.17 4.10 10.64
CA ILE A 114 13.42 3.76 11.86
C ILE A 114 12.14 4.59 11.97
N ASP A 115 12.18 5.89 11.62
CA ASP A 115 10.99 6.75 11.54
C ASP A 115 9.94 6.16 10.59
N ALA A 116 10.36 5.79 9.37
CA ALA A 116 9.50 5.17 8.38
C ALA A 116 8.90 3.85 8.90
N CYS A 117 9.71 2.98 9.51
CA CYS A 117 9.24 1.71 10.07
C CYS A 117 8.17 1.92 11.16
N GLU A 118 8.36 2.88 12.08
CA GLU A 118 7.36 3.17 13.12
C GLU A 118 6.08 3.80 12.56
N LYS A 119 6.16 4.66 11.54
CA LYS A 119 4.98 5.19 10.84
C LYS A 119 4.18 4.08 10.18
N LEU A 120 4.86 3.23 9.39
CA LEU A 120 4.23 2.08 8.74
C LEU A 120 3.58 1.16 9.77
N ARG A 121 4.28 0.82 10.85
CA ARG A 121 3.77 -0.03 11.94
C ARG A 121 2.45 0.49 12.49
N ARG A 122 2.36 1.79 12.79
CA ARG A 122 1.13 2.40 13.34
C ARG A 122 -0.04 2.29 12.38
N VAL A 123 0.18 2.45 11.08
CA VAL A 123 -0.86 2.31 10.06
C VAL A 123 -1.29 0.85 9.91
N LYS A 124 -0.34 -0.09 9.86
CA LYS A 124 -0.62 -1.53 9.75
C LYS A 124 -1.43 -2.07 10.94
N GLN A 125 -1.34 -1.44 12.11
CA GLN A 125 -2.10 -1.78 13.32
C GLN A 125 -3.55 -1.26 13.34
N LEU A 126 -3.97 -0.45 12.35
CA LEU A 126 -5.35 0.01 12.28
C LEU A 126 -6.29 -1.15 11.89
N PRO A 127 -7.33 -1.45 12.69
CA PRO A 127 -8.24 -2.55 12.38
C PRO A 127 -9.07 -2.25 11.14
N LYS A 128 -9.51 -3.33 10.49
CA LYS A 128 -10.49 -3.33 9.41
C LYS A 128 -11.65 -4.20 9.84
N SER A 129 -12.79 -3.60 10.15
CA SER A 129 -13.93 -4.31 10.77
C SER A 129 -15.29 -3.91 10.21
N ALA A 130 -15.40 -2.79 9.48
CA ALA A 130 -16.65 -2.29 8.94
C ALA A 130 -16.92 -2.86 7.54
N PHE A 131 -17.07 -4.18 7.43
CA PHE A 131 -17.48 -4.86 6.19
C PHE A 131 -18.90 -5.43 6.32
N TYR A 132 -19.66 -5.47 5.21
CA TYR A 132 -20.88 -6.26 5.17
C TYR A 132 -20.54 -7.76 5.11
N PRO A 133 -21.19 -8.61 5.92
CA PRO A 133 -20.99 -10.06 5.85
C PRO A 133 -21.26 -10.58 4.43
N GLN A 134 -20.34 -11.38 3.91
CA GLN A 134 -20.45 -12.01 2.59
C GLN A 134 -20.71 -13.51 2.73
N MET A 135 -21.46 -14.09 1.80
CA MET A 135 -21.68 -15.54 1.74
C MET A 135 -20.38 -16.30 1.43
N PHE A 136 -19.48 -15.69 0.67
CA PHE A 136 -18.14 -16.19 0.38
C PHE A 136 -17.13 -15.10 0.73
N GLN A 137 -16.25 -15.37 1.69
CA GLN A 137 -15.18 -14.46 2.09
C GLN A 137 -13.85 -14.94 1.51
N THR A 138 -13.08 -14.03 0.96
CA THR A 138 -11.71 -14.33 0.51
C THR A 138 -10.82 -14.48 1.75
N GLN A 139 -10.08 -15.59 1.81
CA GLN A 139 -9.10 -15.84 2.87
C GLN A 139 -7.71 -15.47 2.36
N TYR A 140 -7.02 -14.62 3.11
CA TYR A 140 -5.64 -14.23 2.84
C TYR A 140 -4.73 -14.89 3.86
N ARG A 141 -3.75 -15.69 3.40
CA ARG A 141 -2.68 -16.21 4.26
C ARG A 141 -1.45 -15.34 4.12
N MET A 142 -1.26 -14.41 5.04
CA MET A 142 -0.14 -13.45 5.04
C MET A 142 0.43 -13.32 6.44
N TYR A 143 1.71 -12.98 6.56
CA TYR A 143 2.39 -12.78 7.85
C TYR A 143 2.23 -13.94 8.84
N GLY A 144 2.17 -15.18 8.32
CA GLY A 144 1.95 -16.39 9.14
C GLY A 144 0.53 -16.55 9.72
N ARG A 145 -0.45 -15.75 9.29
CA ARG A 145 -1.84 -15.77 9.80
C ARG A 145 -2.87 -15.77 8.67
N GLU A 146 -4.10 -16.12 9.01
CA GLU A 146 -5.25 -16.00 8.13
C GLU A 146 -6.00 -14.69 8.41
N TYR A 147 -6.37 -13.99 7.34
CA TYR A 147 -7.17 -12.77 7.38
C TYR A 147 -8.38 -12.92 6.47
N THR A 148 -9.52 -12.40 6.91
CA THR A 148 -10.73 -12.28 6.09
C THR A 148 -10.76 -11.00 5.25
N TYR A 149 -9.66 -10.23 5.27
CA TYR A 149 -9.46 -8.99 4.53
C TYR A 149 -7.98 -8.91 4.13
N LEU A 150 -7.65 -8.10 3.12
CA LEU A 150 -6.24 -7.84 2.81
C LEU A 150 -5.61 -6.96 3.92
N PRO A 151 -4.62 -7.44 4.68
CA PRO A 151 -3.91 -6.60 5.62
C PRO A 151 -3.16 -5.48 4.90
N THR A 152 -3.04 -4.31 5.53
CA THR A 152 -2.39 -3.16 4.89
C THR A 152 -0.90 -3.41 4.73
N ALA A 153 -0.38 -3.33 3.50
CA ALA A 153 1.05 -3.42 3.22
C ALA A 153 1.77 -2.10 3.59
N GLY A 154 3.00 -2.18 4.08
CA GLY A 154 3.85 -1.03 4.36
C GLY A 154 5.12 -1.04 3.53
N ILE A 155 5.34 -0.02 2.72
CA ILE A 155 6.47 0.08 1.79
C ILE A 155 7.27 1.34 2.09
N ILE A 156 8.60 1.26 2.01
CA ILE A 156 9.48 2.44 2.07
C ILE A 156 10.10 2.63 0.70
N PHE A 157 10.01 3.84 0.14
CA PHE A 157 10.67 4.20 -1.12
C PHE A 157 11.58 5.41 -0.89
N ALA A 158 12.83 5.32 -1.35
CA ALA A 158 13.82 6.36 -1.17
C ALA A 158 14.55 6.73 -2.47
N PHE A 159 14.76 8.03 -2.66
CA PHE A 159 15.48 8.57 -3.83
C PHE A 159 17.00 8.51 -3.72
N ASP A 160 17.52 8.32 -2.51
CA ASP A 160 18.93 8.10 -2.18
C ASP A 160 18.99 7.42 -0.80
N GLY A 161 20.15 6.94 -0.39
CA GLY A 161 20.32 6.35 0.92
C GLY A 161 21.77 6.30 1.38
N ILE A 162 22.01 5.72 2.54
CA ILE A 162 23.36 5.33 2.97
C ILE A 162 23.75 3.98 2.34
N ASP A 163 24.77 3.32 2.88
CA ASP A 163 25.15 1.97 2.47
C ASP A 163 24.02 0.95 2.71
N MET A 164 23.81 0.04 1.75
CA MET A 164 22.71 -0.92 1.81
C MET A 164 22.94 -2.00 2.87
N ALA A 165 24.16 -2.49 3.09
CA ALA A 165 24.40 -3.46 4.16
C ALA A 165 24.09 -2.85 5.52
N LYS A 166 24.49 -1.59 5.75
CA LYS A 166 24.15 -0.85 6.98
C LYS A 166 22.64 -0.65 7.16
N LEU A 167 21.90 -0.34 6.09
CA LEU A 167 20.43 -0.26 6.17
C LEU A 167 19.81 -1.63 6.51
N GLY A 168 20.35 -2.70 5.92
CA GLY A 168 19.92 -4.08 6.18
C GLY A 168 20.09 -4.49 7.63
N ASP A 169 21.26 -4.23 8.22
CA ASP A 169 21.54 -4.52 9.64
C ASP A 169 20.55 -3.81 10.56
N GLN A 170 20.25 -2.53 10.28
CA GLN A 170 19.34 -1.71 11.09
C GLN A 170 17.89 -2.15 10.96
N LEU A 171 17.48 -2.52 9.75
CA LEU A 171 16.15 -3.04 9.50
C LEU A 171 15.95 -4.41 10.16
N ALA A 172 16.95 -5.30 10.08
CA ALA A 172 16.94 -6.58 10.76
C ALA A 172 16.86 -6.41 12.29
N GLU A 173 17.64 -5.48 12.85
CA GLU A 173 17.58 -5.15 14.29
C GLU A 173 16.18 -4.67 14.69
N TRP A 174 15.59 -3.72 13.95
CA TRP A 174 14.25 -3.19 14.25
C TRP A 174 13.15 -4.25 14.12
N CYS A 175 13.27 -5.16 13.16
CA CYS A 175 12.29 -6.23 12.92
C CYS A 175 12.32 -7.35 13.98
N ARG A 176 13.44 -7.53 14.71
CA ARG A 176 13.66 -8.67 15.62
C ARG A 176 12.53 -8.89 16.61
N ASP A 177 12.05 -7.81 17.23
CA ASP A 177 11.07 -7.87 18.32
C ASP A 177 9.65 -7.47 17.87
N LYS A 178 9.40 -7.44 16.56
CA LYS A 178 8.11 -7.02 15.98
C LYS A 178 7.38 -8.21 15.34
N PRO A 179 6.06 -8.33 15.51
CA PRO A 179 5.25 -9.26 14.72
C PRO A 179 5.42 -9.05 13.20
N LEU A 180 5.26 -10.09 12.38
CA LEU A 180 5.44 -9.98 10.93
C LEU A 180 4.51 -8.97 10.26
N ASP A 181 3.26 -8.91 10.73
CA ASP A 181 2.22 -7.99 10.30
C ASP A 181 2.47 -6.54 10.72
N GLU A 182 3.51 -6.28 11.52
CA GLU A 182 3.95 -4.94 11.91
C GLU A 182 5.20 -4.47 11.16
N ARG A 183 5.88 -5.37 10.44
CA ARG A 183 7.13 -5.08 9.73
C ARG A 183 6.87 -4.46 8.36
N PRO A 184 7.81 -3.66 7.81
CA PRO A 184 7.75 -3.28 6.40
C PRO A 184 7.74 -4.50 5.49
N ASP A 185 6.97 -4.40 4.41
CA ASP A 185 6.88 -5.42 3.36
C ASP A 185 8.05 -5.32 2.39
N SER A 186 8.54 -4.10 2.14
CA SER A 186 9.70 -3.87 1.29
C SER A 186 10.31 -2.47 1.48
N VAL A 187 11.58 -2.34 1.12
CA VAL A 187 12.32 -1.06 1.16
C VAL A 187 13.07 -0.89 -0.16
N TRP A 188 12.87 0.23 -0.87
CA TRP A 188 13.42 0.47 -2.20
C TRP A 188 14.29 1.72 -2.19
N VAL A 189 15.53 1.63 -2.70
CA VAL A 189 16.47 2.77 -2.74
C VAL A 189 17.01 2.95 -4.15
N MET A 190 16.62 4.06 -4.78
CA MET A 190 17.03 4.44 -6.14
C MET A 190 18.55 4.31 -6.36
N GLY A 191 18.95 3.69 -7.46
CA GLY A 191 20.35 3.47 -7.84
C GLY A 191 21.18 2.58 -6.90
N LYS A 192 20.59 1.99 -5.84
CA LYS A 192 21.33 1.17 -4.87
C LYS A 192 20.81 -0.26 -4.74
N GLY A 193 19.50 -0.45 -4.78
CA GLY A 193 18.90 -1.77 -4.58
C GLY A 193 17.67 -1.70 -3.70
N TYR A 194 17.22 -2.86 -3.26
CA TYR A 194 15.99 -2.96 -2.49
C TYR A 194 16.03 -4.16 -1.56
N PHE A 195 15.09 -4.19 -0.62
CA PHE A 195 14.90 -5.30 0.30
C PHE A 195 13.48 -5.82 0.22
N THR A 196 13.33 -7.14 0.16
CA THR A 196 12.05 -7.83 0.17
C THR A 196 12.14 -9.10 1.01
N TRP A 197 10.98 -9.60 1.43
CA TRP A 197 10.88 -10.94 1.99
C TRP A 197 11.07 -11.99 0.90
N VAL A 198 11.87 -13.01 1.20
CA VAL A 198 12.12 -14.18 0.37
C VAL A 198 12.00 -15.46 1.20
N ASP A 199 11.73 -16.57 0.53
CA ASP A 199 11.73 -17.90 1.12
C ASP A 199 12.92 -18.72 0.55
N GLU A 200 12.67 -19.94 0.08
CA GLU A 200 13.66 -20.75 -0.63
C GLU A 200 13.94 -20.20 -2.06
N SER A 201 13.03 -19.38 -2.60
CA SER A 201 13.18 -18.75 -3.91
C SER A 201 13.74 -17.33 -3.78
N PRO A 202 14.64 -16.89 -4.69
CA PRO A 202 15.16 -15.52 -4.70
C PRO A 202 14.12 -14.50 -5.21
N HIS A 203 12.88 -14.90 -5.47
CA HIS A 203 11.83 -14.00 -5.94
C HIS A 203 11.12 -13.30 -4.77
N PRO A 204 10.72 -12.02 -4.91
CA PRO A 204 9.95 -11.32 -3.88
C PRO A 204 8.66 -12.06 -3.53
N GLN A 205 8.47 -12.33 -2.23
CA GLN A 205 7.27 -12.98 -1.71
C GLN A 205 6.27 -11.93 -1.21
N VAL A 206 5.06 -11.97 -1.76
CA VAL A 206 3.92 -11.15 -1.32
C VAL A 206 3.31 -11.73 -0.04
N ALA A 207 3.18 -13.06 0.03
CA ALA A 207 2.58 -13.78 1.15
C ALA A 207 3.64 -14.22 2.18
N VAL A 208 4.23 -13.25 2.88
CA VAL A 208 5.29 -13.46 3.88
C VAL A 208 4.88 -14.52 4.93
N GLN A 209 5.76 -15.46 5.24
CA GLN A 209 5.58 -16.50 6.26
C GLN A 209 6.62 -16.36 7.39
N GLU A 210 6.47 -17.12 8.47
CA GLU A 210 7.45 -17.13 9.58
C GLU A 210 8.84 -17.60 9.17
N SER A 211 8.93 -18.45 8.15
CA SER A 211 10.20 -18.91 7.58
C SER A 211 10.83 -17.90 6.61
N SER A 212 10.14 -16.82 6.27
CA SER A 212 10.64 -15.84 5.30
C SER A 212 11.77 -15.00 5.90
N ASN A 213 12.79 -14.76 5.10
CA ASN A 213 13.93 -13.91 5.45
C ASN A 213 13.85 -12.59 4.69
N PHE A 214 14.33 -11.53 5.33
CA PHE A 214 14.46 -10.23 4.68
C PHE A 214 15.79 -10.18 3.92
N ALA A 215 15.75 -10.13 2.59
CA ALA A 215 16.94 -10.20 1.74
C ALA A 215 17.25 -8.85 1.09
N LEU A 216 18.54 -8.54 1.00
CA LEU A 216 19.07 -7.47 0.15
C LEU A 216 19.15 -7.98 -1.29
N MET A 217 18.53 -7.24 -2.20
CA MET A 217 18.59 -7.45 -3.64
C MET A 217 19.42 -6.34 -4.28
N GLU A 218 20.55 -6.73 -4.85
CA GLU A 218 21.39 -5.83 -5.64
C GLU A 218 20.83 -5.67 -7.05
N LEU A 219 21.08 -4.49 -7.64
CA LEU A 219 20.72 -4.24 -9.03
C LEU A 219 21.77 -4.86 -9.96
N PRO A 220 21.37 -5.31 -11.16
CA PRO A 220 22.32 -5.61 -12.23
C PRO A 220 23.22 -4.39 -12.54
N GLU A 221 24.40 -4.62 -13.16
CA GLU A 221 25.34 -3.56 -13.56
C GLU A 221 24.67 -2.40 -14.34
N VAL A 222 23.60 -2.71 -15.08
CA VAL A 222 22.74 -1.74 -15.76
C VAL A 222 21.28 -1.96 -15.32
N GLY A 223 20.96 -1.56 -14.08
CA GLY A 223 19.63 -1.72 -13.51
C GLY A 223 19.17 -0.50 -12.72
N GLU A 224 17.86 -0.28 -12.68
CA GLU A 224 17.21 0.66 -11.78
C GLU A 224 16.16 -0.05 -10.93
N VAL A 225 15.92 0.43 -9.71
CA VAL A 225 14.89 -0.15 -8.81
C VAL A 225 13.47 0.00 -9.34
N LEU A 226 13.23 0.92 -10.27
CA LEU A 226 11.89 1.27 -10.74
C LEU A 226 11.16 0.10 -11.41
N PHE A 227 11.85 -0.68 -12.25
CA PHE A 227 11.25 -1.85 -12.90
C PHE A 227 10.90 -2.98 -11.92
N PRO A 228 11.82 -3.48 -11.06
CA PRO A 228 11.43 -4.47 -10.06
C PRO A 228 10.40 -3.93 -9.06
N PHE A 229 10.41 -2.62 -8.78
CA PHE A 229 9.40 -1.99 -7.93
C PHE A 229 8.00 -2.02 -8.56
N THR A 230 7.86 -1.68 -9.85
CA THR A 230 6.55 -1.75 -10.52
C THR A 230 6.04 -3.18 -10.60
N LEU A 231 6.90 -4.15 -10.90
CA LEU A 231 6.56 -5.58 -10.86
C LEU A 231 6.09 -6.00 -9.46
N TYR A 232 6.82 -5.59 -8.42
CA TYR A 232 6.45 -5.88 -7.04
C TYR A 232 5.06 -5.35 -6.70
N LEU A 233 4.77 -4.08 -7.02
CA LEU A 233 3.44 -3.49 -6.78
C LEU A 233 2.34 -4.24 -7.56
N SER A 234 2.58 -4.56 -8.83
CA SER A 234 1.61 -5.32 -9.62
C SER A 234 1.34 -6.70 -9.03
N MET A 235 2.38 -7.43 -8.60
CA MET A 235 2.23 -8.74 -7.96
C MET A 235 1.53 -8.63 -6.60
N HIS A 236 1.92 -7.67 -5.77
CA HIS A 236 1.42 -7.51 -4.40
C HIS A 236 -0.06 -7.16 -4.37
N PHE A 237 -0.52 -6.32 -5.31
CA PHE A 237 -1.90 -5.86 -5.35
C PHE A 237 -2.76 -6.52 -6.44
N ALA A 238 -2.24 -7.48 -7.22
CA ALA A 238 -3.01 -8.15 -8.28
C ALA A 238 -4.28 -8.85 -7.77
N ALA A 239 -4.20 -9.43 -6.57
CA ALA A 239 -5.30 -10.15 -5.93
C ALA A 239 -6.01 -9.32 -4.83
N ALA A 240 -5.72 -8.02 -4.75
CA ALA A 240 -6.34 -7.14 -3.78
C ALA A 240 -7.85 -7.04 -4.03
N ARG A 241 -8.63 -7.17 -2.95
CA ARG A 241 -10.09 -7.02 -3.00
C ARG A 241 -10.55 -6.37 -1.71
N MET A 242 -11.57 -5.54 -1.82
CA MET A 242 -12.25 -4.92 -0.71
C MET A 242 -13.69 -5.44 -0.67
N ASP A 243 -14.06 -6.12 0.41
CA ASP A 243 -15.45 -6.47 0.66
C ASP A 243 -16.30 -5.20 0.80
N PRO A 244 -17.62 -5.23 0.50
CA PRO A 244 -18.48 -4.06 0.58
C PRO A 244 -18.36 -3.35 1.94
N LEU A 245 -17.96 -2.09 1.90
CA LEU A 245 -17.79 -1.25 3.07
C LEU A 245 -19.13 -0.98 3.77
N LYS A 246 -19.20 -1.26 5.07
CA LYS A 246 -20.33 -0.93 5.93
C LYS A 246 -20.20 0.50 6.45
N LEU A 247 -20.34 1.46 5.53
CA LEU A 247 -20.14 2.90 5.79
C LEU A 247 -21.01 3.46 6.92
N ILE A 248 -22.18 2.86 7.17
CA ILE A 248 -23.07 3.25 8.28
C ILE A 248 -22.38 3.14 9.65
N ASP A 249 -21.42 2.23 9.82
CA ASP A 249 -20.70 2.08 11.09
C ASP A 249 -19.80 3.29 11.36
N TYR A 250 -19.20 3.89 10.32
CA TYR A 250 -18.48 5.17 10.43
C TYR A 250 -19.42 6.33 10.77
N ALA A 251 -20.62 6.34 10.19
CA ALA A 251 -21.62 7.37 10.45
C ALA A 251 -22.25 7.26 11.86
N SER A 252 -22.17 6.10 12.53
CA SER A 252 -22.78 5.87 13.85
C SER A 252 -22.28 6.81 14.95
N GLN A 253 -21.13 7.46 14.74
CA GLN A 253 -20.59 8.50 15.61
C GLN A 253 -21.36 9.84 15.48
N THR A 254 -22.31 9.96 14.55
CA THR A 254 -23.10 11.16 14.30
C THR A 254 -24.57 10.80 14.03
N SER A 255 -25.52 11.59 14.54
CA SER A 255 -26.93 11.40 14.20
C SER A 255 -27.17 11.73 12.72
N ILE A 256 -27.36 10.71 11.88
CA ILE A 256 -27.71 10.87 10.45
C ILE A 256 -29.18 11.31 10.24
N GLY A 257 -29.99 11.30 11.28
CA GLY A 257 -31.40 11.70 11.24
C GLY A 257 -32.21 11.08 12.36
N SER A 258 -33.44 11.59 12.54
CA SER A 258 -34.44 10.99 13.43
C SER A 258 -35.61 10.48 12.61
N MET A 259 -36.06 9.26 12.93
CA MET A 259 -37.27 8.70 12.30
C MET A 259 -38.48 9.49 12.77
N ARG A 260 -39.13 10.23 11.85
CA ARG A 260 -40.34 10.99 12.17
C ARG A 260 -41.63 10.25 11.82
N THR A 261 -41.65 9.60 10.66
CA THR A 261 -42.82 8.89 10.15
C THR A 261 -42.34 7.68 9.36
N THR A 262 -42.99 6.53 9.53
CA THR A 262 -42.78 5.33 8.72
C THR A 262 -44.03 5.05 7.91
N TRP A 263 -43.88 4.84 6.61
CA TRP A 263 -44.99 4.41 5.75
C TRP A 263 -44.88 2.91 5.50
N SER A 264 -45.91 2.15 5.87
CA SER A 264 -46.02 0.73 5.51
C SER A 264 -46.58 0.62 4.09
N VAL A 265 -45.75 0.18 3.15
CA VAL A 265 -46.22 -0.25 1.84
C VAL A 265 -46.62 -1.72 1.99
N GLY A 266 -47.92 -1.98 2.19
CA GLY A 266 -48.42 -3.32 2.48
C GLY A 266 -48.24 -4.29 1.32
N SER A 267 -47.96 -5.56 1.63
CA SER A 267 -48.40 -6.68 0.80
C SER A 267 -49.92 -6.75 0.87
N THR A 268 -50.57 -6.93 -0.29
CA THR A 268 -52.02 -7.08 -0.45
C THR A 268 -52.65 -7.97 0.63
N PRO A 269 -53.84 -7.64 1.16
CA PRO A 269 -54.57 -8.58 2.00
C PRO A 269 -54.91 -9.81 1.16
N ASP A 270 -54.60 -10.99 1.69
CA ASP A 270 -55.06 -12.26 1.13
C ASP A 270 -56.59 -12.25 1.11
N GLU A 271 -57.18 -12.30 -0.09
CA GLU A 271 -58.62 -12.17 -0.33
C GLU A 271 -59.40 -13.45 0.04
N ASN A 272 -58.84 -14.30 0.92
CA ASN A 272 -59.48 -15.53 1.38
C ASN A 272 -59.30 -15.71 2.90
N ALA A 273 -60.16 -15.03 3.65
CA ALA A 273 -60.60 -15.50 4.97
C ALA A 273 -62.07 -15.97 4.83
N PRO A 274 -62.47 -16.99 5.60
CA PRO A 274 -63.26 -18.17 5.18
C PRO A 274 -64.70 -17.92 4.72
#